data_AF-A0AAW2BPR3-F1
#
_entry.id   AF-A0AAW2BPR3-F1
#
_cell.length_a   1.000
_cell.length_b   1.000
_cell.length_c   1.000
_cell.angle_alpha   90.00
_cell.angle_beta   90.00
_cell.angle_gamma   90.00
#
_symmetry.space_group_name_H-M   'P 1'
#
loop_
_entity.id
_entity.type
_entity.pdbx_description
1 polymer ?
#
loop_
_entity_poly.entity_id
_entity_poly.type
_entity_poly.pdbx_seq_one_letter_code
_entity_poly.pdbx_strand_id
1 'polypeptide(L)'
;MYEGLHSHLEAVGIDGVKVDVIHLLETVCENYGGRVEIAKAYYKALTASVKNHFNGNGVIASMEHCNDFMFLGTEAIFLGRVVMCITRDDFWCTDSSGDWLQGCHMVHCAYNSLWMGNLIQPDWDMFQSTHPCAAFHAASRAISGGPIYVSDTVGKHNFELLKTLVLPDGSILRCEYYALPTRDCLFEGPLHDGKTILKIWNLNKYTGVLGAFNCQGGGWSRETRSNQCFSQCSHVLTSQTNPKDIEWKSGKNPISIEGVQVFALYYNQDKKLVLSKPSENVELSLEPFKFELITVSPVTGLAGTSIEFAPFGLVNMLNTGSVIQSLAFNDDGKSVQIEVKGTGEILRVFVSGKPIACKIDEEVVPFEYEGCVVVIQVPWPDSSKSSIVEYFFWRG
;
A
#
# COMPACT_ATOMS: atom_id res chain seq x y z
N MET A 1 22.79 -28.20 -3.84
CA MET A 1 22.39 -27.61 -2.53
C MET A 1 20.91 -27.28 -2.55
N TYR A 2 20.46 -26.30 -3.35
CA TYR A 2 19.05 -25.89 -3.39
C TYR A 2 18.08 -27.03 -3.69
N GLU A 3 18.31 -27.81 -4.75
CA GLU A 3 17.41 -28.90 -5.14
C GLU A 3 17.08 -29.85 -3.97
N GLY A 4 18.10 -30.40 -3.30
CA GLY A 4 17.88 -31.35 -2.20
C GLY A 4 17.17 -30.72 -1.00
N LEU A 5 17.45 -29.44 -0.70
CA LEU A 5 16.77 -28.73 0.38
C LEU A 5 15.31 -28.45 0.00
N HIS A 6 15.06 -27.86 -1.17
CA HIS A 6 13.72 -27.46 -1.60
C HIS A 6 12.83 -28.67 -1.84
N SER A 7 13.36 -29.76 -2.42
CA SER A 7 12.65 -31.03 -2.55
C SER A 7 12.21 -31.59 -1.20
N HIS A 8 13.07 -31.51 -0.17
CA HIS A 8 12.68 -31.94 1.17
C HIS A 8 11.59 -31.03 1.76
N LEU A 9 11.72 -29.71 1.62
CA LEU A 9 10.73 -28.75 2.11
C LEU A 9 9.35 -28.97 1.45
N GLU A 10 9.33 -29.13 0.13
CA GLU A 10 8.11 -29.50 -0.63
C GLU A 10 7.52 -30.82 -0.12
N ALA A 11 8.36 -31.85 0.08
CA ALA A 11 7.90 -33.16 0.56
C ALA A 11 7.27 -33.14 1.96
N VAL A 12 7.62 -32.16 2.81
CA VAL A 12 6.99 -31.96 4.12
C VAL A 12 5.84 -30.94 4.09
N GLY A 13 5.45 -30.47 2.91
CA GLY A 13 4.29 -29.59 2.70
C GLY A 13 4.57 -28.09 2.83
N ILE A 14 5.81 -27.64 2.62
CA ILE A 14 6.16 -26.21 2.61
C ILE A 14 5.99 -25.64 1.21
N ASP A 15 5.28 -24.50 1.10
CA ASP A 15 4.90 -23.88 -0.19
C ASP A 15 5.96 -22.92 -0.76
N GLY A 16 6.99 -22.58 0.01
CA GLY A 16 8.01 -21.62 -0.44
C GLY A 16 9.09 -21.33 0.58
N VAL A 17 10.02 -20.45 0.21
CA VAL A 17 11.21 -20.13 1.01
C VAL A 17 11.51 -18.63 1.04
N LYS A 18 11.95 -18.14 2.20
CA LYS A 18 12.69 -16.87 2.30
C LYS A 18 14.19 -17.18 2.26
N VAL A 19 14.91 -16.66 1.27
CA VAL A 19 16.37 -16.80 1.16
C VAL A 19 17.01 -15.57 1.79
N ASP A 20 17.57 -15.76 2.98
CA ASP A 20 18.25 -14.68 3.71
C ASP A 20 19.71 -14.52 3.31
N VAL A 21 20.24 -13.31 3.49
CA VAL A 21 21.62 -12.95 3.16
C VAL A 21 22.02 -13.42 1.75
N ILE A 22 21.12 -13.19 0.77
CA ILE A 22 21.26 -13.76 -0.58
C ILE A 22 22.53 -13.26 -1.30
N HIS A 23 23.11 -12.15 -0.84
CA HIS A 23 24.35 -11.58 -1.37
C HIS A 23 25.64 -11.95 -0.59
N LEU A 24 25.63 -12.97 0.27
CA LEU A 24 26.85 -13.41 0.99
C LEU A 24 28.05 -13.68 0.06
N LEU A 25 27.80 -13.97 -1.22
CA LEU A 25 28.81 -14.25 -2.24
C LEU A 25 29.87 -13.15 -2.39
N GLU A 26 29.52 -11.88 -2.14
CA GLU A 26 30.50 -10.79 -2.18
C GLU A 26 31.57 -10.97 -1.11
N THR A 27 31.17 -11.30 0.12
CA THR A 27 32.08 -11.58 1.24
C THR A 27 32.91 -12.82 0.99
N VAL A 28 32.31 -13.88 0.44
CA VAL A 28 33.03 -15.15 0.16
C VAL A 28 34.11 -14.96 -0.91
N CYS A 29 33.87 -14.09 -1.88
CA CYS A 29 34.80 -13.84 -2.98
C CYS A 29 35.79 -12.70 -2.68
N GLU A 30 35.72 -12.11 -1.49
CA GLU A 30 36.59 -11.03 -1.05
C GLU A 30 38.06 -11.50 -1.14
N ASN A 31 38.87 -10.79 -1.91
CA ASN A 31 40.29 -11.11 -2.22
C ASN A 31 40.55 -12.30 -3.16
N TYR A 32 39.53 -13.08 -3.57
CA TYR A 32 39.71 -14.26 -4.43
C TYR A 32 39.19 -14.05 -5.87
N GLY A 33 38.34 -13.05 -6.11
CA GLY A 33 37.73 -12.81 -7.42
C GLY A 33 36.67 -13.87 -7.77
N GLY A 34 36.26 -13.96 -9.04
CA GLY A 34 35.31 -14.99 -9.50
C GLY A 34 33.85 -14.81 -9.08
N ARG A 35 33.52 -13.75 -8.31
CA ARG A 35 32.18 -13.43 -7.80
C ARG A 35 31.08 -13.57 -8.85
N VAL A 36 31.31 -13.06 -10.06
CA VAL A 36 30.32 -13.08 -11.14
C VAL A 36 29.98 -14.50 -11.59
N GLU A 37 30.97 -15.38 -11.78
CA GLU A 37 30.72 -16.75 -12.22
C GLU A 37 30.05 -17.58 -11.12
N ILE A 38 30.43 -17.34 -9.86
CA ILE A 38 29.77 -17.96 -8.71
C ILE A 38 28.32 -17.46 -8.59
N ALA A 39 28.07 -16.17 -8.74
CA ALA A 39 26.72 -15.60 -8.71
C ALA A 39 25.82 -16.19 -9.81
N LYS A 40 26.33 -16.32 -11.05
CA LYS A 40 25.61 -16.98 -12.14
C LYS A 40 25.22 -18.41 -11.77
N ALA A 41 26.16 -19.20 -11.24
CA ALA A 41 25.89 -20.58 -10.85
C ALA A 41 24.88 -20.65 -9.68
N TYR A 42 25.02 -19.76 -8.69
CA TYR A 42 24.18 -19.66 -7.51
C TYR A 42 22.73 -19.33 -7.88
N TYR A 43 22.51 -18.23 -8.62
CA TYR A 43 21.17 -17.83 -9.03
C TYR A 43 20.54 -18.82 -10.02
N LYS A 44 21.32 -19.41 -10.95
CA LYS A 44 20.81 -20.46 -11.84
C LYS A 44 20.32 -21.68 -11.06
N ALA A 45 21.08 -22.12 -10.05
CA ALA A 45 20.69 -23.24 -9.21
C ALA A 45 19.45 -22.92 -8.35
N LEU A 46 19.38 -21.71 -7.80
CA LEU A 46 18.22 -21.25 -7.05
C LEU A 46 16.96 -21.19 -7.93
N THR A 47 17.05 -20.54 -9.08
CA THR A 47 15.97 -20.42 -10.07
C THR A 47 15.46 -21.79 -10.51
N ALA A 48 16.35 -22.72 -10.86
CA ALA A 48 15.95 -24.08 -11.24
C ALA A 48 15.19 -24.79 -10.11
N SER A 49 15.72 -24.72 -8.89
CA SER A 49 15.12 -25.36 -7.71
C SER A 49 13.75 -24.78 -7.36
N VAL A 50 13.58 -23.45 -7.41
CA VAL A 50 12.29 -22.79 -7.15
C VAL A 50 11.26 -23.15 -8.23
N LYS A 51 11.66 -23.26 -9.49
CA LYS A 51 10.79 -23.71 -10.59
C LYS A 51 10.32 -25.15 -10.40
N ASN A 52 11.18 -26.03 -9.88
CA ASN A 52 10.86 -27.44 -9.67
C ASN A 52 9.93 -27.67 -8.48
N HIS A 53 10.11 -26.93 -7.38
CA HIS A 53 9.52 -27.29 -6.07
C HIS A 53 8.49 -26.28 -5.54
N PHE A 54 8.50 -25.03 -6.03
CA PHE A 54 7.68 -23.95 -5.47
C PHE A 54 6.95 -23.16 -6.56
N ASN A 55 6.47 -23.86 -7.60
CA ASN A 55 5.71 -23.31 -8.73
C ASN A 55 6.38 -22.11 -9.44
N GLY A 56 7.70 -21.97 -9.29
CA GLY A 56 8.48 -20.89 -9.90
C GLY A 56 8.37 -19.52 -9.23
N ASN A 57 7.56 -19.35 -8.18
CA ASN A 57 7.35 -18.04 -7.53
C ASN A 57 7.28 -18.08 -5.99
N GLY A 58 7.37 -19.25 -5.35
CA GLY A 58 7.40 -19.39 -3.89
C GLY A 58 8.76 -19.02 -3.28
N VAL A 59 9.33 -17.88 -3.66
CA VAL A 59 10.60 -17.40 -3.11
C VAL A 59 10.55 -15.91 -2.79
N ILE A 60 11.05 -15.55 -1.62
CA ILE A 60 11.26 -14.17 -1.18
C ILE A 60 12.75 -13.96 -0.95
N ALA A 61 13.32 -12.90 -1.53
CA ALA A 61 14.69 -12.49 -1.22
C ALA A 61 14.74 -11.51 -0.05
N SER A 62 15.84 -11.59 0.69
CA SER A 62 16.18 -10.70 1.78
C SER A 62 17.66 -10.34 1.70
N MET A 63 17.97 -9.07 2.02
CA MET A 63 19.31 -8.49 1.93
C MET A 63 19.93 -8.55 0.52
N GLU A 64 19.10 -8.32 -0.48
CA GLU A 64 19.41 -8.50 -1.90
C GLU A 64 19.86 -7.22 -2.63
N HIS A 65 20.13 -6.14 -1.89
CA HIS A 65 20.42 -4.78 -2.38
C HIS A 65 21.79 -4.67 -3.09
N CYS A 66 22.02 -5.49 -4.12
CA CYS A 66 23.24 -5.59 -4.89
C CYS A 66 22.94 -5.71 -6.38
N ASN A 67 23.90 -5.33 -7.22
CA ASN A 67 23.73 -5.40 -8.67
C ASN A 67 23.55 -6.85 -9.16
N ASP A 68 24.28 -7.81 -8.58
CA ASP A 68 24.26 -9.20 -9.03
C ASP A 68 22.85 -9.80 -8.90
N PHE A 69 22.13 -9.48 -7.82
CA PHE A 69 20.73 -9.86 -7.65
C PHE A 69 19.84 -9.25 -8.73
N MET A 70 19.98 -7.94 -8.97
CA MET A 70 19.15 -7.23 -9.95
C MET A 70 19.29 -7.81 -11.36
N PHE A 71 20.50 -8.26 -11.72
CA PHE A 71 20.79 -8.85 -13.02
C PHE A 71 20.49 -10.35 -13.14
N LEU A 72 20.62 -11.13 -12.05
CA LEU A 72 20.62 -12.59 -12.11
C LEU A 72 19.51 -13.25 -11.27
N GLY A 73 19.10 -12.64 -10.17
CA GLY A 73 18.14 -13.20 -9.21
C GLY A 73 16.68 -12.94 -9.58
N THR A 74 16.41 -11.86 -10.31
CA THR A 74 15.05 -11.40 -10.68
C THR A 74 14.32 -12.34 -11.65
N GLU A 75 14.99 -13.35 -12.20
CA GLU A 75 14.35 -14.36 -13.07
C GLU A 75 13.34 -15.24 -12.30
N ALA A 76 13.66 -15.64 -11.08
CA ALA A 76 12.77 -16.44 -10.22
C ALA A 76 12.18 -15.64 -9.07
N ILE A 77 12.85 -14.55 -8.66
CA ILE A 77 12.50 -13.80 -7.47
C ILE A 77 11.77 -12.53 -7.90
N PHE A 78 10.45 -12.59 -7.81
CA PHE A 78 9.56 -11.46 -8.12
C PHE A 78 9.22 -10.61 -6.90
N LEU A 79 9.49 -11.11 -5.69
CA LEU A 79 9.20 -10.43 -4.42
C LEU A 79 10.50 -10.28 -3.62
N GLY A 80 10.86 -9.04 -3.33
CA GLY A 80 12.11 -8.75 -2.62
C GLY A 80 11.97 -7.59 -1.64
N ARG A 81 12.61 -7.74 -0.49
CA ARG A 81 12.64 -6.75 0.57
C ARG A 81 13.39 -5.51 0.11
N VAL A 82 12.69 -4.38 0.20
CA VAL A 82 13.28 -3.06 -0.08
C VAL A 82 13.73 -2.35 1.19
N VAL A 83 13.54 -2.98 2.35
CA VAL A 83 13.91 -2.43 3.64
C VAL A 83 15.41 -2.56 3.83
N MET A 84 16.04 -1.41 4.08
CA MET A 84 17.43 -1.36 4.48
C MET A 84 17.51 -0.75 5.87
N CYS A 85 17.28 -1.57 6.90
CA CYS A 85 17.53 -1.11 8.27
C CYS A 85 18.99 -1.41 8.61
N ILE A 86 19.81 -0.36 8.75
CA ILE A 86 21.20 -0.48 9.25
C ILE A 86 21.16 -0.60 10.78
N THR A 87 20.33 -1.49 11.29
CA THR A 87 20.33 -1.90 12.70
C THR A 87 20.81 -3.33 12.75
N ARG A 88 21.56 -3.64 13.80
CA ARG A 88 22.02 -5.00 14.13
C ARG A 88 20.87 -6.00 14.30
N ASP A 89 19.63 -5.48 14.42
CA ASP A 89 18.37 -6.19 14.57
C ASP A 89 17.36 -5.62 13.55
N ASP A 90 16.74 -6.48 12.74
CA ASP A 90 16.00 -6.19 11.49
C ASP A 90 14.82 -5.20 11.57
N PHE A 91 14.48 -4.64 12.73
CA PHE A 91 13.32 -3.74 12.85
C PHE A 91 13.23 -3.00 14.19
N TRP A 92 13.82 -3.56 15.25
CA TRP A 92 13.55 -3.15 16.63
C TRP A 92 14.83 -3.08 17.45
N CYS A 93 15.23 -1.87 17.85
CA CYS A 93 16.14 -1.71 18.97
C CYS A 93 15.37 -2.05 20.25
N THR A 94 15.90 -2.92 21.11
CA THR A 94 15.38 -3.16 22.47
C THR A 94 15.49 -1.94 23.38
N ASP A 95 16.11 -0.88 22.89
CA ASP A 95 16.36 0.36 23.59
C ASP A 95 15.18 1.31 23.39
N SER A 96 14.90 2.17 24.38
CA SER A 96 13.81 3.17 24.36
C SER A 96 13.87 4.20 23.21
N SER A 97 14.87 4.09 22.33
CA SER A 97 15.05 4.86 21.10
C SER A 97 14.49 4.17 19.84
N GLY A 98 13.98 2.93 19.93
CA GLY A 98 13.49 2.15 18.78
C GLY A 98 12.25 2.74 18.08
N ASP A 99 11.38 3.43 18.83
CA ASP A 99 10.16 4.06 18.27
C ASP A 99 10.47 5.15 17.23
N TRP A 100 11.66 5.76 17.30
CA TRP A 100 12.04 6.84 16.39
C TRP A 100 12.50 6.34 15.01
N LEU A 101 12.87 5.07 14.90
CA LEU A 101 13.30 4.46 13.64
C LEU A 101 12.13 3.97 12.77
N GLN A 102 10.90 4.06 13.28
CA GLN A 102 9.72 3.65 12.52
C GLN A 102 9.49 4.54 11.28
N GLY A 103 9.81 5.84 11.39
CA GLY A 103 9.83 6.76 10.24
C GLY A 103 10.95 6.43 9.24
N CYS A 104 12.14 6.09 9.74
CA CYS A 104 13.31 5.68 8.93
C CYS A 104 12.98 4.49 8.03
N HIS A 105 12.33 3.47 8.59
CA HIS A 105 11.85 2.29 7.86
C HIS A 105 10.99 2.67 6.65
N MET A 106 9.99 3.54 6.87
CA MET A 106 9.07 3.98 5.81
C MET A 106 9.78 4.73 4.69
N VAL A 107 10.68 5.65 5.05
CA VAL A 107 11.45 6.42 4.08
C VAL A 107 12.33 5.50 3.25
N HIS A 108 13.03 4.55 3.88
CA HIS A 108 13.84 3.58 3.15
C HIS A 108 13.00 2.72 2.21
N CYS A 109 11.85 2.20 2.68
CA CYS A 109 10.94 1.43 1.83
C CYS A 109 10.49 2.22 0.60
N ALA A 110 10.02 3.45 0.80
CA ALA A 110 9.49 4.28 -0.28
C ALA A 110 10.56 4.64 -1.31
N TYR A 111 11.75 5.08 -0.86
CA TYR A 111 12.82 5.51 -1.75
C TYR A 111 13.49 4.31 -2.45
N ASN A 112 13.66 3.17 -1.77
CA ASN A 112 14.18 1.96 -2.41
C ASN A 112 13.17 1.38 -3.41
N SER A 113 11.86 1.53 -3.17
CA SER A 113 10.82 1.15 -4.13
C SER A 113 10.91 1.94 -5.44
N LEU A 114 11.38 3.20 -5.41
CA LEU A 114 11.64 3.99 -6.62
C LEU A 114 12.65 3.34 -7.55
N TRP A 115 13.67 2.69 -6.99
CA TRP A 115 14.67 1.96 -7.74
C TRP A 115 14.21 0.54 -8.07
N MET A 116 13.94 -0.26 -7.03
CA MET A 116 13.73 -1.71 -7.13
C MET A 116 12.36 -2.08 -7.70
N GLY A 117 11.33 -1.23 -7.54
CA GLY A 117 9.97 -1.50 -8.01
C GLY A 117 9.86 -1.70 -9.51
N ASN A 118 10.82 -1.19 -10.28
CA ASN A 118 10.88 -1.38 -11.74
C ASN A 118 11.34 -2.79 -12.16
N LEU A 119 11.89 -3.57 -11.22
CA LEU A 119 12.46 -4.90 -11.47
C LEU A 119 11.70 -6.00 -10.72
N ILE A 120 11.30 -5.73 -9.48
CA ILE A 120 10.63 -6.66 -8.59
C ILE A 120 9.50 -5.97 -7.84
N GLN A 121 8.55 -6.75 -7.29
CA GLN A 121 7.58 -6.23 -6.34
C GLN A 121 8.28 -5.89 -5.01
N PRO A 122 8.20 -4.63 -4.55
CA PRO A 122 8.75 -4.25 -3.25
C PRO A 122 8.02 -4.93 -2.09
N ASP A 123 8.80 -5.55 -1.20
CA ASP A 123 8.37 -6.05 0.10
C ASP A 123 8.84 -5.10 1.20
N TRP A 124 7.88 -4.52 1.93
CA TRP A 124 8.11 -3.53 2.98
C TRP A 124 8.35 -4.17 4.36
N ASP A 125 8.55 -5.49 4.39
CA ASP A 125 8.76 -6.32 5.57
C ASP A 125 7.58 -6.34 6.55
N MET A 126 7.70 -7.19 7.57
CA MET A 126 6.71 -7.43 8.61
C MET A 126 6.48 -6.23 9.50
N PHE A 127 5.36 -6.23 10.24
CA PHE A 127 5.17 -5.35 11.38
C PHE A 127 4.51 -6.10 12.55
N GLN A 128 4.50 -5.48 13.72
CA GLN A 128 3.79 -6.00 14.89
C GLN A 128 2.51 -5.19 15.11
N SER A 129 1.37 -5.87 15.11
CA SER A 129 0.05 -5.24 15.28
C SER A 129 -0.17 -4.66 16.69
N THR A 130 0.59 -5.13 17.68
CA THR A 130 0.54 -4.62 19.06
C THR A 130 1.56 -3.51 19.35
N HIS A 131 2.37 -3.10 18.38
CA HIS A 131 3.37 -2.05 18.57
C HIS A 131 2.69 -0.67 18.78
N PRO A 132 3.26 0.26 19.57
CA PRO A 132 2.73 1.63 19.70
C PRO A 132 2.50 2.35 18.35
N CYS A 133 3.41 2.16 17.39
CA CYS A 133 3.30 2.67 16.02
C CYS A 133 2.62 1.69 15.03
N ALA A 134 1.85 0.69 15.51
CA ALA A 134 1.29 -0.34 14.63
C ALA A 134 0.37 0.21 13.54
N ALA A 135 -0.48 1.20 13.86
CA ALA A 135 -1.39 1.81 12.88
C ALA A 135 -0.62 2.51 11.75
N PHE A 136 0.48 3.19 12.09
CA PHE A 136 1.38 3.85 11.13
C PHE A 136 1.99 2.84 10.13
N HIS A 137 2.42 1.68 10.65
CA HIS A 137 2.92 0.58 9.83
C HIS A 137 1.84 -0.14 9.03
N ALA A 138 0.67 -0.36 9.60
CA ALA A 138 -0.46 -0.95 8.89
C ALA A 138 -0.85 -0.08 7.69
N ALA A 139 -0.93 1.24 7.87
CA ALA A 139 -1.23 2.19 6.81
C ALA A 139 -0.17 2.19 5.70
N SER A 140 1.12 2.11 6.06
CA SER A 140 2.21 2.05 5.09
C SER A 140 2.16 0.77 4.25
N ARG A 141 1.80 -0.36 4.84
CA ARG A 141 1.58 -1.63 4.11
C ARG A 141 0.30 -1.63 3.28
N ALA A 142 -0.76 -0.95 3.74
CA ALA A 142 -2.00 -0.82 2.99
C ALA A 142 -1.77 -0.11 1.63
N ILE A 143 -0.93 0.93 1.62
CA ILE A 143 -0.60 1.67 0.40
C ILE A 143 0.57 1.07 -0.39
N SER A 144 1.44 0.24 0.21
CA SER A 144 2.67 -0.25 -0.44
C SER A 144 2.43 -1.01 -1.74
N GLY A 145 1.28 -1.69 -1.85
CA GLY A 145 0.97 -2.62 -2.93
C GLY A 145 1.73 -3.95 -2.85
N GLY A 146 2.59 -4.12 -1.83
CA GLY A 146 3.34 -5.33 -1.54
C GLY A 146 2.58 -6.31 -0.63
N PRO A 147 3.25 -7.38 -0.17
CA PRO A 147 2.70 -8.32 0.79
C PRO A 147 2.49 -7.67 2.16
N ILE A 148 1.60 -8.26 2.96
CA ILE A 148 1.33 -7.86 4.34
C ILE A 148 1.47 -9.09 5.21
N TYR A 149 2.44 -9.08 6.11
CA TYR A 149 2.64 -10.14 7.08
C TYR A 149 3.01 -9.55 8.44
N VAL A 150 2.62 -10.25 9.50
CA VAL A 150 2.78 -9.80 10.88
C VAL A 150 3.72 -10.70 11.65
N SER A 151 4.42 -10.12 12.63
CA SER A 151 5.40 -10.83 13.48
C SER A 151 5.06 -10.66 14.96
N ASP A 152 3.76 -10.69 15.25
CA ASP A 152 3.23 -10.64 16.60
C ASP A 152 3.51 -11.94 17.36
N THR A 153 3.61 -11.84 18.68
CA THR A 153 3.62 -13.04 19.52
C THR A 153 2.30 -13.79 19.35
N VAL A 154 2.36 -15.12 19.19
CA VAL A 154 1.17 -15.98 19.06
C VAL A 154 0.18 -15.70 20.19
N GLY A 155 -1.09 -15.47 19.83
CA GLY A 155 -2.16 -15.16 20.77
C GLY A 155 -2.20 -13.70 21.25
N LYS A 156 -1.25 -12.86 20.85
CA LYS A 156 -1.22 -11.42 21.15
C LYS A 156 -1.32 -10.62 19.86
N HIS A 157 -2.52 -10.53 19.30
CA HIS A 157 -2.74 -9.82 18.04
C HIS A 157 -3.76 -8.72 18.25
N ASN A 158 -3.55 -7.58 17.61
CA ASN A 158 -4.54 -6.51 17.53
C ASN A 158 -5.49 -6.80 16.36
N PHE A 159 -6.52 -7.60 16.61
CA PHE A 159 -7.50 -7.97 15.58
C PHE A 159 -8.28 -6.77 15.04
N GLU A 160 -8.51 -5.73 15.85
CA GLU A 160 -9.20 -4.52 15.38
C GLU A 160 -8.41 -3.85 14.25
N LEU A 161 -7.10 -3.69 14.44
CA LEU A 161 -6.21 -3.16 13.42
C LEU A 161 -6.11 -4.09 12.20
N LEU A 162 -5.92 -5.39 12.41
CA LEU A 162 -5.73 -6.34 11.30
C LEU A 162 -6.96 -6.44 10.39
N LYS A 163 -8.16 -6.35 10.96
CA LYS A 163 -9.42 -6.32 10.20
C LYS A 163 -9.59 -5.09 9.30
N THR A 164 -8.74 -4.07 9.44
CA THR A 164 -8.70 -2.93 8.50
C THR A 164 -7.85 -3.20 7.25
N LEU A 165 -7.12 -4.32 7.20
CA LEU A 165 -6.23 -4.72 6.10
C LEU A 165 -6.70 -5.99 5.36
N VAL A 166 -7.30 -6.93 6.10
CA VAL A 166 -7.67 -8.26 5.61
C VAL A 166 -9.19 -8.44 5.60
N LEU A 167 -9.68 -9.12 4.57
CA LEU A 167 -11.05 -9.55 4.43
C LEU A 167 -11.27 -10.91 5.15
N PRO A 168 -12.52 -11.27 5.52
CA PRO A 168 -12.83 -12.56 6.15
C PRO A 168 -12.46 -13.79 5.33
N ASP A 169 -12.38 -13.67 4.01
CA ASP A 169 -11.88 -14.74 3.12
C ASP A 169 -10.35 -14.89 3.14
N GLY A 170 -9.65 -14.10 3.96
CA GLY A 170 -8.19 -14.06 4.07
C GLY A 170 -7.50 -13.23 2.99
N SER A 171 -8.23 -12.67 2.03
CA SER A 171 -7.64 -11.80 1.00
C SER A 171 -7.33 -10.40 1.53
N ILE A 172 -6.32 -9.76 0.95
CA ILE A 172 -5.85 -8.43 1.35
C ILE A 172 -6.19 -7.37 0.30
N LEU A 173 -6.53 -6.19 0.78
CA LEU A 173 -6.90 -5.02 0.01
C LEU A 173 -5.66 -4.23 -0.45
N ARG A 174 -5.00 -4.75 -1.49
CA ARG A 174 -3.76 -4.18 -2.04
C ARG A 174 -4.01 -3.19 -3.16
N CYS A 175 -3.15 -2.17 -3.24
CA CYS A 175 -2.99 -1.36 -4.44
C CYS A 175 -2.43 -2.18 -5.61
N GLU A 176 -2.72 -1.75 -6.84
CA GLU A 176 -2.33 -2.40 -8.11
C GLU A 176 -0.88 -2.11 -8.52
N TYR A 177 -0.31 -1.00 -8.05
CA TYR A 177 1.06 -0.61 -8.32
C TYR A 177 1.91 -0.70 -7.03
N TYR A 178 3.15 -0.21 -7.04
CA TYR A 178 3.98 -0.10 -5.84
C TYR A 178 4.04 1.35 -5.38
N ALA A 179 4.09 1.56 -4.06
CA ALA A 179 4.10 2.91 -3.52
C ALA A 179 5.42 3.64 -3.85
N LEU A 180 5.29 4.87 -4.34
CA LEU A 180 6.41 5.74 -4.69
C LEU A 180 6.30 7.10 -4.01
N PRO A 181 7.41 7.76 -3.65
CA PRO A 181 7.38 9.14 -3.18
C PRO A 181 6.74 10.06 -4.22
N THR A 182 6.00 11.07 -3.76
CA THR A 182 5.53 12.15 -4.62
C THR A 182 6.71 13.00 -5.08
N ARG A 183 6.54 13.66 -6.24
CA ARG A 183 7.64 14.37 -6.91
C ARG A 183 8.28 15.47 -6.06
N ASP A 184 7.47 16.14 -5.24
CA ASP A 184 7.90 17.24 -4.37
C ASP A 184 8.71 16.78 -3.16
N CYS A 185 8.60 15.51 -2.75
CA CYS A 185 9.39 14.94 -1.66
C CYS A 185 10.68 14.26 -2.13
N LEU A 186 10.83 13.94 -3.43
CA LEU A 186 11.91 13.09 -3.97
C LEU A 186 13.33 13.50 -3.56
N PHE A 187 13.59 14.80 -3.42
CA PHE A 187 14.92 15.33 -3.10
C PHE A 187 15.01 15.94 -1.69
N GLU A 188 13.97 15.77 -0.88
CA GLU A 188 13.90 16.28 0.48
C GLU A 188 14.24 15.18 1.51
N GLY A 189 14.52 15.59 2.75
CA GLY A 189 14.95 14.71 3.83
C GLY A 189 13.88 14.52 4.92
N PRO A 190 12.85 13.67 4.70
CA PRO A 190 11.68 13.53 5.58
C PRO A 190 11.94 12.94 6.97
N LEU A 191 13.20 12.68 7.33
CA LEU A 191 13.60 12.08 8.62
C LEU A 191 14.11 13.08 9.65
N HIS A 192 14.74 14.17 9.22
CA HIS A 192 15.46 15.06 10.14
C HIS A 192 15.53 16.52 9.69
N ASP A 193 14.85 16.92 8.60
CA ASP A 193 14.86 18.32 8.15
C ASP A 193 13.88 19.22 8.91
N GLY A 194 13.01 18.64 9.74
CA GLY A 194 12.02 19.36 10.53
C GLY A 194 10.97 20.12 9.70
N LYS A 195 10.76 19.76 8.43
CA LYS A 195 9.80 20.44 7.55
C LYS A 195 9.04 19.50 6.62
N THR A 196 9.65 18.39 6.21
CA THR A 196 9.11 17.56 5.13
C THR A 196 8.28 16.40 5.68
N ILE A 197 7.05 16.28 5.19
CA ILE A 197 6.19 15.11 5.33
C ILE A 197 6.53 14.14 4.22
N LEU A 198 6.73 12.85 4.54
CA LEU A 198 6.85 11.83 3.51
C LEU A 198 5.47 11.64 2.85
N LYS A 199 5.34 12.05 1.60
CA LYS A 199 4.17 11.74 0.79
C LYS A 199 4.51 10.63 -0.20
N ILE A 200 3.65 9.62 -0.25
CA ILE A 200 3.75 8.49 -1.16
C ILE A 200 2.41 8.27 -1.86
N TRP A 201 2.43 7.81 -3.10
CA TRP A 201 1.22 7.54 -3.86
C TRP A 201 1.21 6.11 -4.42
N ASN A 202 0.01 5.60 -4.66
CA ASN A 202 -0.25 4.35 -5.36
C ASN A 202 -1.63 4.41 -6.05
N LEU A 203 -1.99 3.37 -6.81
CA LEU A 203 -3.24 3.27 -7.56
C LEU A 203 -4.02 2.02 -7.16
N ASN A 204 -5.32 2.17 -7.01
CA ASN A 204 -6.29 1.07 -7.09
C ASN A 204 -6.86 1.02 -8.51
N LYS A 205 -7.84 0.14 -8.75
CA LYS A 205 -8.48 -0.01 -10.08
C LYS A 205 -9.17 1.26 -10.59
N TYR A 206 -9.81 2.01 -9.70
CA TYR A 206 -10.63 3.19 -10.04
C TYR A 206 -10.31 4.45 -9.24
N THR A 207 -9.46 4.35 -8.23
CA THR A 207 -9.09 5.46 -7.34
C THR A 207 -7.58 5.54 -7.19
N GLY A 208 -7.05 6.74 -6.98
CA GLY A 208 -5.70 6.91 -6.47
C GLY A 208 -5.67 6.84 -4.94
N VAL A 209 -4.51 6.50 -4.38
CA VAL A 209 -4.27 6.55 -2.94
C VAL A 209 -3.04 7.41 -2.71
N LEU A 210 -3.16 8.38 -1.81
CA LEU A 210 -2.05 9.19 -1.34
C LEU A 210 -1.90 8.99 0.16
N GLY A 211 -0.70 8.64 0.60
CA GLY A 211 -0.36 8.53 2.00
C GLY A 211 0.60 9.63 2.40
N ALA A 212 0.27 10.34 3.47
CA ALA A 212 1.12 11.35 4.09
C ALA A 212 1.56 10.87 5.46
N PHE A 213 2.87 10.90 5.76
CA PHE A 213 3.45 10.34 6.98
C PHE A 213 4.44 11.32 7.60
N ASN A 214 4.27 11.63 8.89
CA ASN A 214 5.28 12.37 9.65
C ASN A 214 6.34 11.39 10.15
N CYS A 215 7.44 11.27 9.39
CA CYS A 215 8.55 10.35 9.65
C CYS A 215 9.71 11.01 10.43
N GLN A 216 9.56 12.24 10.92
CA GLN A 216 10.64 12.97 11.58
C GLN A 216 11.03 12.35 12.92
N GLY A 217 12.32 12.40 13.23
CA GLY A 217 12.83 12.17 14.58
C GLY A 217 13.83 11.02 14.71
N GLY A 218 14.07 10.22 13.67
CA GLY A 218 15.08 9.16 13.72
C GLY A 218 15.67 8.85 12.36
N GLY A 219 16.97 8.55 12.32
CA GLY A 219 17.66 8.21 11.08
C GLY A 219 19.14 7.87 11.26
N TRP A 220 19.78 7.47 10.17
CA TRP A 220 21.21 7.14 10.15
C TRP A 220 22.08 8.41 10.19
N SER A 221 23.01 8.49 11.15
CA SER A 221 24.08 9.50 11.17
C SER A 221 25.33 8.95 10.48
N ARG A 222 25.83 9.68 9.49
CA ARG A 222 27.07 9.33 8.77
C ARG A 222 28.31 9.53 9.65
N GLU A 223 28.28 10.53 10.52
CA GLU A 223 29.37 10.92 11.40
C GLU A 223 29.64 9.85 12.45
N THR A 224 28.57 9.38 13.10
CA THR A 224 28.68 8.34 14.14
C THR A 224 28.56 6.92 13.59
N ARG A 225 28.18 6.78 12.31
CA ARG A 225 27.90 5.50 11.66
C ARG A 225 26.94 4.64 12.48
N SER A 226 25.90 5.29 12.99
CA SER A 226 24.90 4.68 13.84
C SER A 226 23.55 5.36 13.65
N ASN A 227 22.48 4.65 13.99
CA ASN A 227 21.16 5.24 14.04
C ASN A 227 21.02 6.14 15.26
N GLN A 228 20.48 7.34 15.04
CA GLN A 228 20.31 8.35 16.06
C GLN A 228 18.88 8.85 16.13
N CYS A 229 18.49 9.24 17.34
CA CYS A 229 17.26 9.94 17.62
C CYS A 229 17.51 11.45 17.55
N PHE A 230 16.71 12.14 16.74
CA PHE A 230 16.70 13.59 16.56
C PHE A 230 15.36 14.14 17.06
N SER A 231 15.08 13.98 18.35
CA SER A 231 13.78 14.34 18.95
C SER A 231 13.43 15.81 18.76
N GLN A 232 14.41 16.69 18.60
CA GLN A 232 14.23 18.10 18.26
C GLN A 232 13.53 18.33 16.90
N CYS A 233 13.62 17.37 15.99
CA CYS A 233 12.93 17.43 14.69
C CYS A 233 11.49 16.89 14.78
N SER A 234 11.11 16.27 15.90
CA SER A 234 9.80 15.67 16.09
C SER A 234 8.78 16.71 16.57
N HIS A 235 8.13 17.36 15.61
CA HIS A 235 7.05 18.30 15.85
C HIS A 235 5.95 18.17 14.79
N VAL A 236 4.85 18.89 15.00
CA VAL A 236 3.74 18.93 14.04
C VAL A 236 4.26 19.54 12.74
N LEU A 237 4.06 18.82 11.63
CA LEU A 237 4.39 19.30 10.30
C LEU A 237 3.11 19.63 9.55
N THR A 238 3.20 20.67 8.71
CA THR A 238 2.13 21.05 7.78
C THR A 238 2.67 20.96 6.36
N SER A 239 1.88 20.38 5.45
CA SER A 239 2.21 20.27 4.04
C SER A 239 0.95 20.49 3.20
N GLN A 240 1.13 20.57 1.89
CA GLN A 240 0.06 20.67 0.92
C GLN A 240 0.07 19.45 0.01
N THR A 241 -1.10 19.06 -0.44
CA THR A 241 -1.25 18.02 -1.45
C THR A 241 -2.40 18.33 -2.40
N ASN A 242 -2.36 17.73 -3.58
CA ASN A 242 -3.42 17.82 -4.57
C ASN A 242 -3.47 16.51 -5.40
N PRO A 243 -4.52 16.32 -6.22
CA PRO A 243 -4.64 15.12 -7.04
C PRO A 243 -3.48 14.86 -8.03
N LYS A 244 -2.67 15.86 -8.41
CA LYS A 244 -1.51 15.67 -9.29
C LYS A 244 -0.30 15.05 -8.60
N ASP A 245 -0.30 14.95 -7.27
CA ASP A 245 0.74 14.22 -6.55
C ASP A 245 0.72 12.71 -6.87
N ILE A 246 -0.39 12.20 -7.44
CA ILE A 246 -0.56 10.83 -7.90
C ILE A 246 -0.22 10.75 -9.41
N GLU A 247 0.63 9.80 -9.79
CA GLU A 247 0.97 9.57 -11.20
C GLU A 247 -0.04 8.59 -11.86
N TRP A 248 -1.24 9.09 -12.18
CA TRP A 248 -2.40 8.34 -12.67
C TRP A 248 -2.18 7.44 -13.90
N LYS A 249 -1.14 7.72 -14.69
CA LYS A 249 -0.78 6.97 -15.90
C LYS A 249 0.18 5.80 -15.64
N SER A 250 0.53 5.54 -14.39
CA SER A 250 1.49 4.51 -14.00
C SER A 250 0.85 3.12 -13.91
N GLY A 251 1.68 2.08 -13.96
CA GLY A 251 1.24 0.69 -13.85
C GLY A 251 0.64 0.12 -15.13
N LYS A 252 0.06 -1.07 -15.02
CA LYS A 252 -0.50 -1.82 -16.16
C LYS A 252 -1.89 -1.31 -16.58
N ASN A 253 -2.65 -0.79 -15.63
CA ASN A 253 -4.03 -0.35 -15.78
C ASN A 253 -4.14 1.14 -15.39
N PRO A 254 -3.70 2.07 -16.26
CA PRO A 254 -3.73 3.49 -15.94
C PRO A 254 -5.17 4.00 -15.83
N ILE A 255 -5.40 4.96 -14.92
CA ILE A 255 -6.69 5.65 -14.77
C ILE A 255 -6.65 6.91 -15.63
N SER A 256 -7.58 7.01 -16.59
CA SER A 256 -7.71 8.24 -17.37
C SER A 256 -8.35 9.34 -16.54
N ILE A 257 -7.65 10.46 -16.41
CA ILE A 257 -8.14 11.69 -15.78
C ILE A 257 -8.35 12.82 -16.80
N GLU A 258 -8.39 12.50 -18.09
CA GLU A 258 -8.61 13.48 -19.15
C GLU A 258 -10.02 14.08 -19.03
N GLY A 259 -10.12 15.40 -19.00
CA GLY A 259 -11.39 16.12 -18.86
C GLY A 259 -11.93 16.19 -17.42
N VAL A 260 -11.32 15.52 -16.45
CA VAL A 260 -11.76 15.56 -15.03
C VAL A 260 -11.51 16.94 -14.44
N GLN A 261 -12.59 17.60 -14.00
CA GLN A 261 -12.54 18.96 -13.44
C GLN A 261 -12.45 18.99 -11.91
N VAL A 262 -12.96 17.94 -11.26
CA VAL A 262 -13.08 17.84 -9.81
C VAL A 262 -12.68 16.42 -9.38
N PHE A 263 -11.98 16.34 -8.27
CA PHE A 263 -11.70 15.10 -7.56
C PHE A 263 -12.37 15.15 -6.20
N ALA A 264 -12.85 14.00 -5.75
CA ALA A 264 -13.34 13.82 -4.40
C ALA A 264 -12.24 13.11 -3.59
N LEU A 265 -11.85 13.71 -2.47
CA LEU A 265 -10.77 13.25 -1.59
C LEU A 265 -11.39 12.80 -0.27
N TYR A 266 -11.22 11.53 0.08
CA TYR A 266 -11.64 10.99 1.36
C TYR A 266 -10.43 10.78 2.27
N TYR A 267 -10.42 11.47 3.41
CA TYR A 267 -9.40 11.40 4.44
C TYR A 267 -9.80 10.34 5.45
N ASN A 268 -8.99 9.28 5.57
CA ASN A 268 -9.33 8.11 6.38
C ASN A 268 -9.26 8.40 7.88
N GLN A 269 -8.23 9.09 8.35
CA GLN A 269 -8.05 9.39 9.78
C GLN A 269 -9.00 10.50 10.24
N ASP A 270 -9.10 11.59 9.49
CA ASP A 270 -10.03 12.68 9.77
C ASP A 270 -11.50 12.33 9.48
N LYS A 271 -11.76 11.23 8.76
CA LYS A 271 -13.10 10.77 8.31
C LYS A 271 -13.89 11.84 7.56
N LYS A 272 -13.20 12.71 6.81
CA LYS A 272 -13.79 13.85 6.08
C LYS A 272 -13.68 13.69 4.56
N LEU A 273 -14.58 14.36 3.85
CA LEU A 273 -14.60 14.44 2.39
C LEU A 273 -14.35 15.87 1.94
N VAL A 274 -13.46 16.04 0.97
CA VAL A 274 -13.11 17.33 0.37
C VAL A 274 -13.19 17.21 -1.15
N LEU A 275 -13.83 18.17 -1.80
CA LEU A 275 -13.76 18.31 -3.26
C LEU A 275 -12.59 19.25 -3.60
N SER A 276 -11.77 18.87 -4.58
CA SER A 276 -10.63 19.66 -5.00
C SER A 276 -10.48 19.62 -6.52
N LYS A 277 -10.09 20.75 -7.11
CA LYS A 277 -9.68 20.79 -8.51
C LYS A 277 -8.33 20.07 -8.68
N PRO A 278 -7.99 19.58 -9.89
CA PRO A 278 -6.75 18.85 -10.12
C PRO A 278 -5.46 19.50 -9.60
N SER A 279 -5.39 20.84 -9.55
CA SER A 279 -4.20 21.60 -9.12
C SER A 279 -4.45 22.44 -7.86
N GLU A 280 -5.56 22.21 -7.17
CA GLU A 280 -5.89 22.95 -5.96
C GLU A 280 -5.25 22.26 -4.75
N ASN A 281 -4.37 23.00 -4.09
CA ASN A 281 -3.67 22.52 -2.91
C ASN A 281 -4.60 22.49 -1.70
N VAL A 282 -4.65 21.33 -1.06
CA VAL A 282 -5.32 21.11 0.22
C VAL A 282 -4.25 20.94 1.29
N GLU A 283 -4.43 21.67 2.40
CA GLU A 283 -3.50 21.60 3.53
C GLU A 283 -3.74 20.35 4.38
N LEU A 284 -2.66 19.78 4.88
CA LEU A 284 -2.67 18.70 5.87
C LEU A 284 -1.66 19.00 6.97
N SER A 285 -2.01 18.66 8.21
CA SER A 285 -1.13 18.80 9.37
C SER A 285 -1.07 17.49 10.13
N LEU A 286 0.14 17.02 10.45
CA LEU A 286 0.37 15.73 11.08
C LEU A 286 1.30 15.88 12.29
N GLU A 287 0.83 15.39 13.44
CA GLU A 287 1.69 15.18 14.60
C GLU A 287 2.75 14.10 14.31
N PRO A 288 3.85 14.04 15.08
CA PRO A 288 4.86 13.00 14.93
C PRO A 288 4.27 11.58 14.97
N PHE A 289 4.76 10.71 14.07
CA PHE A 289 4.28 9.32 13.91
C PHE A 289 2.79 9.18 13.60
N LYS A 290 2.13 10.26 13.20
CA LYS A 290 0.80 10.21 12.60
C LYS A 290 0.92 10.16 11.09
N PHE A 291 -0.17 9.71 10.49
CA PHE A 291 -0.31 9.57 9.05
C PHE A 291 -1.72 10.00 8.64
N GLU A 292 -1.91 10.16 7.35
CA GLU A 292 -3.22 10.25 6.74
C GLU A 292 -3.20 9.47 5.41
N LEU A 293 -4.24 8.67 5.18
CA LEU A 293 -4.47 7.99 3.91
C LEU A 293 -5.64 8.66 3.21
N ILE A 294 -5.37 9.22 2.05
CA ILE A 294 -6.32 9.96 1.24
C ILE A 294 -6.66 9.11 0.02
N THR A 295 -7.92 8.67 -0.04
CA THR A 295 -8.46 8.04 -1.26
C THR A 295 -8.92 9.15 -2.19
N VAL A 296 -8.32 9.22 -3.39
CA VAL A 296 -8.60 10.25 -4.38
C VAL A 296 -9.39 9.62 -5.52
N SER A 297 -10.63 10.03 -5.69
CA SER A 297 -11.50 9.55 -6.77
C SER A 297 -11.74 10.65 -7.79
N PRO A 298 -11.52 10.39 -9.10
CA PRO A 298 -12.02 11.25 -10.16
C PRO A 298 -13.54 11.37 -10.06
N VAL A 299 -14.09 12.57 -10.20
CA VAL A 299 -15.54 12.79 -10.27
C VAL A 299 -15.98 12.66 -11.72
N THR A 300 -16.98 11.82 -11.97
CA THR A 300 -17.55 11.58 -13.30
C THR A 300 -19.00 12.05 -13.34
N GLY A 301 -19.35 12.87 -14.34
CA GLY A 301 -20.73 13.25 -14.60
C GLY A 301 -21.49 12.14 -15.32
N LEU A 302 -22.73 11.89 -14.90
CA LEU A 302 -23.63 10.95 -15.57
C LEU A 302 -24.21 11.61 -16.83
N ALA A 303 -24.00 10.98 -17.98
CA ALA A 303 -24.49 11.46 -19.27
C ALA A 303 -26.00 11.73 -19.23
N GLY A 304 -26.43 12.86 -19.81
CA GLY A 304 -27.84 13.26 -19.84
C GLY A 304 -28.40 13.79 -18.51
N THR A 305 -27.58 13.95 -17.48
CA THR A 305 -28.00 14.49 -16.16
C THR A 305 -27.03 15.54 -15.62
N SER A 306 -27.40 16.21 -14.51
CA SER A 306 -26.50 17.06 -13.73
C SER A 306 -25.86 16.32 -12.54
N ILE A 307 -25.97 14.99 -12.49
CA ILE A 307 -25.46 14.18 -11.39
C ILE A 307 -23.98 13.90 -11.61
N GLU A 308 -23.20 14.11 -10.57
CA GLU A 308 -21.78 13.80 -10.51
C GLU A 308 -21.58 12.68 -9.49
N PHE A 309 -20.65 11.78 -9.77
CA PHE A 309 -20.44 10.57 -9.00
C PHE A 309 -18.95 10.27 -8.84
N ALA A 310 -18.53 9.83 -7.65
CA ALA A 310 -17.17 9.36 -7.40
C ALA A 310 -17.16 8.24 -6.34
N PRO A 311 -16.61 7.05 -6.63
CA PRO A 311 -16.59 5.98 -5.65
C PRO A 311 -15.41 6.10 -4.68
N PHE A 312 -15.62 5.78 -3.39
CA PHE A 312 -14.52 5.65 -2.42
C PHE A 312 -14.30 4.21 -1.97
N GLY A 313 -15.37 3.46 -1.70
CA GLY A 313 -15.29 2.09 -1.19
C GLY A 313 -15.61 1.97 0.30
N LEU A 314 -14.98 1.00 0.97
CA LEU A 314 -15.27 0.64 2.37
C LEU A 314 -14.40 1.43 3.35
N VAL A 315 -14.98 2.41 4.04
CA VAL A 315 -14.21 3.38 4.86
C VAL A 315 -13.69 2.83 6.19
N ASN A 316 -14.11 1.62 6.57
CA ASN A 316 -13.52 0.87 7.68
C ASN A 316 -12.17 0.22 7.32
N MET A 317 -11.81 0.18 6.03
CA MET A 317 -10.54 -0.36 5.56
C MET A 317 -9.51 0.75 5.38
N LEU A 318 -8.22 0.45 5.60
CA LEU A 318 -7.15 1.42 5.37
C LEU A 318 -7.00 1.75 3.87
N ASN A 319 -7.13 0.75 3.00
CA ASN A 319 -7.18 0.94 1.55
C ASN A 319 -8.62 0.89 1.02
N THR A 320 -9.38 1.94 1.32
CA THR A 320 -10.81 2.09 1.01
C THR A 320 -11.18 1.68 -0.42
N GLY A 321 -10.46 2.19 -1.42
CA GLY A 321 -10.85 2.07 -2.84
C GLY A 321 -10.51 0.75 -3.52
N SER A 322 -9.67 -0.08 -2.92
CA SER A 322 -9.28 -1.37 -3.50
C SER A 322 -10.40 -2.41 -3.54
N VAL A 323 -11.47 -2.18 -2.77
CA VAL A 323 -12.67 -3.02 -2.76
C VAL A 323 -13.41 -2.99 -4.09
N ILE A 324 -13.29 -1.91 -4.86
CA ILE A 324 -14.04 -1.69 -6.09
C ILE A 324 -13.44 -2.58 -7.19
N GLN A 325 -14.22 -3.57 -7.62
CA GLN A 325 -13.82 -4.53 -8.66
C GLN A 325 -14.22 -4.06 -10.05
N SER A 326 -15.40 -3.44 -10.18
CA SER A 326 -15.86 -2.82 -11.41
C SER A 326 -16.73 -1.59 -11.13
N LEU A 327 -16.76 -0.67 -12.09
CA LEU A 327 -17.56 0.56 -12.09
C LEU A 327 -18.15 0.75 -13.48
N ALA A 328 -19.47 0.83 -13.56
CA ALA A 328 -20.20 1.04 -14.80
C ALA A 328 -21.21 2.19 -14.65
N PHE A 329 -21.19 3.09 -15.64
CA PHE A 329 -22.18 4.15 -15.79
C PHE A 329 -23.14 3.71 -16.88
N ASN A 330 -24.43 3.57 -16.58
CA ASN A 330 -25.40 3.13 -17.57
C ASN A 330 -25.71 4.27 -18.55
N ASP A 331 -25.70 3.95 -19.85
CA ASP A 331 -25.84 4.91 -20.96
C ASP A 331 -27.17 5.69 -20.94
N ASP A 332 -28.18 5.16 -20.25
CA ASP A 332 -29.45 5.83 -20.07
C ASP A 332 -29.40 6.96 -19.03
N GLY A 333 -28.26 7.14 -18.34
CA GLY A 333 -28.05 8.15 -17.30
C GLY A 333 -28.86 7.90 -16.03
N LYS A 334 -29.46 6.71 -15.87
CA LYS A 334 -30.42 6.44 -14.78
C LYS A 334 -29.78 5.79 -13.58
N SER A 335 -28.62 5.15 -13.77
CA SER A 335 -27.97 4.43 -12.68
C SER A 335 -26.46 4.30 -12.82
N VAL A 336 -25.81 4.11 -11.67
CA VAL A 336 -24.40 3.71 -11.56
C VAL A 336 -24.35 2.37 -10.87
N GLN A 337 -23.54 1.46 -11.40
CA GLN A 337 -23.31 0.15 -10.85
C GLN A 337 -21.86 0.02 -10.39
N ILE A 338 -21.66 -0.48 -9.18
CA ILE A 338 -20.34 -0.78 -8.62
C ILE A 338 -20.34 -2.23 -8.15
N GLU A 339 -19.36 -3.00 -8.60
CA GLU A 339 -19.07 -4.28 -7.98
C GLU A 339 -18.03 -4.07 -6.88
N VAL A 340 -18.36 -4.50 -5.67
CA VAL A 340 -17.51 -4.37 -4.49
C VAL A 340 -17.18 -5.75 -3.92
N LYS A 341 -15.91 -5.97 -3.58
CA LYS A 341 -15.44 -7.14 -2.86
C LYS A 341 -15.02 -6.73 -1.46
N GLY A 342 -15.63 -7.34 -0.46
CA GLY A 342 -15.16 -7.25 0.91
C GLY A 342 -16.26 -7.38 1.93
N THR A 343 -15.91 -7.04 3.16
CA THR A 343 -16.83 -6.94 4.28
C THR A 343 -16.61 -5.60 4.94
N GLY A 344 -17.68 -4.88 5.19
CA GLY A 344 -17.58 -3.57 5.79
C GLY A 344 -18.96 -2.99 6.00
N GLU A 345 -19.08 -2.26 7.10
CA GLU A 345 -20.35 -1.66 7.50
C GLU A 345 -20.68 -0.44 6.65
N ILE A 346 -19.72 0.22 6.00
CA ILE A 346 -19.95 1.56 5.47
C ILE A 346 -19.31 1.73 4.09
N LEU A 347 -20.09 1.46 3.05
CA LEU A 347 -19.75 1.87 1.69
C LEU A 347 -20.07 3.36 1.53
N ARG A 348 -19.07 4.14 1.13
CA ARG A 348 -19.26 5.57 0.83
C ARG A 348 -18.99 5.86 -0.64
N VAL A 349 -19.87 6.66 -1.21
CA VAL A 349 -19.71 7.24 -2.55
C VAL A 349 -20.10 8.71 -2.51
N PHE A 350 -19.38 9.54 -3.25
CA PHE A 350 -19.78 10.92 -3.50
C PHE A 350 -20.84 10.94 -4.60
N VAL A 351 -21.92 11.67 -4.35
CA VAL A 351 -22.96 11.90 -5.35
C VAL A 351 -23.52 13.31 -5.18
N SER A 352 -23.54 14.12 -6.25
CA SER A 352 -24.02 15.51 -6.18
C SER A 352 -25.54 15.64 -5.95
N GLY A 353 -26.31 14.62 -6.33
CA GLY A 353 -27.75 14.56 -6.12
C GLY A 353 -28.18 13.27 -5.43
N LYS A 354 -29.21 13.37 -4.57
CA LYS A 354 -29.70 12.24 -3.78
C LYS A 354 -30.24 11.12 -4.69
N PRO A 355 -29.78 9.86 -4.56
CA PRO A 355 -30.39 8.73 -5.24
C PRO A 355 -31.87 8.56 -4.83
N ILE A 356 -32.67 7.98 -5.72
CA ILE A 356 -34.06 7.59 -5.43
C ILE A 356 -34.10 6.25 -4.71
N ALA A 357 -33.23 5.33 -5.10
CA ALA A 357 -33.09 4.02 -4.48
C ALA A 357 -31.65 3.54 -4.62
N CYS A 358 -31.21 2.73 -3.66
CA CYS A 358 -29.98 1.95 -3.77
C CYS A 358 -30.35 0.47 -3.67
N LYS A 359 -29.67 -0.37 -4.45
CA LYS A 359 -29.81 -1.83 -4.38
C LYS A 359 -28.48 -2.50 -4.11
N ILE A 360 -28.52 -3.60 -3.39
CA ILE A 360 -27.40 -4.55 -3.24
C ILE A 360 -27.91 -5.90 -3.72
N ASP A 361 -27.25 -6.47 -4.73
CA ASP A 361 -27.62 -7.76 -5.32
C ASP A 361 -29.13 -7.85 -5.65
N GLU A 362 -29.63 -6.82 -6.34
CA GLU A 362 -31.03 -6.62 -6.76
C GLU A 362 -32.03 -6.27 -5.63
N GLU A 363 -31.64 -6.39 -4.36
CA GLU A 363 -32.48 -6.06 -3.20
C GLU A 363 -32.38 -4.58 -2.81
N VAL A 364 -33.52 -3.93 -2.57
CA VAL A 364 -33.55 -2.51 -2.17
C VAL A 364 -33.09 -2.37 -0.73
N VAL A 365 -32.11 -1.49 -0.50
CA VAL A 365 -31.50 -1.27 0.81
C VAL A 365 -31.72 0.17 1.30
N PRO A 366 -31.84 0.38 2.62
CA PRO A 366 -31.81 1.71 3.20
C PRO A 366 -30.43 2.33 2.98
N PHE A 367 -30.40 3.64 2.73
CA PHE A 367 -29.18 4.42 2.63
C PHE A 367 -29.35 5.77 3.32
N GLU A 368 -28.26 6.31 3.82
CA GLU A 368 -28.18 7.67 4.33
C GLU A 368 -27.58 8.58 3.25
N TYR A 369 -28.03 9.83 3.21
CA TYR A 369 -27.49 10.84 2.30
C TYR A 369 -27.23 12.12 3.07
N GLU A 370 -25.96 12.42 3.29
CA GLU A 370 -25.51 13.58 4.05
C GLU A 370 -24.34 14.24 3.32
N GLY A 371 -24.41 15.56 3.11
CA GLY A 371 -23.29 16.33 2.53
C GLY A 371 -22.81 15.84 1.16
N CYS A 372 -23.73 15.40 0.28
CA CYS A 372 -23.40 14.80 -1.02
C CYS A 372 -22.66 13.46 -0.92
N VAL A 373 -22.81 12.75 0.19
CA VAL A 373 -22.26 11.41 0.40
C VAL A 373 -23.40 10.44 0.63
N VAL A 374 -23.43 9.38 -0.16
CA VAL A 374 -24.32 8.25 0.10
C VAL A 374 -23.57 7.25 0.97
N VAL A 375 -24.21 6.84 2.06
CA VAL A 375 -23.71 5.82 2.98
C VAL A 375 -24.66 4.62 2.93
N ILE A 376 -24.11 3.47 2.57
CA ILE A 376 -24.84 2.20 2.54
C ILE A 376 -24.22 1.24 3.54
N GLN A 377 -25.08 0.68 4.39
CA GLN A 377 -24.74 -0.44 5.25
C GLN A 377 -24.77 -1.71 4.43
N VAL A 378 -23.62 -2.36 4.29
CA VAL A 378 -23.55 -3.56 3.48
C VAL A 378 -23.40 -4.79 4.38
N PRO A 379 -24.46 -5.61 4.53
CA PRO A 379 -24.48 -6.69 5.50
C PRO A 379 -23.70 -7.89 4.95
N TRP A 380 -22.40 -7.98 5.24
CA TRP A 380 -21.63 -9.18 4.93
C TRP A 380 -21.08 -9.82 6.19
N PRO A 381 -21.72 -10.89 6.69
CA PRO A 381 -21.15 -11.68 7.76
C PRO A 381 -19.93 -12.49 7.27
N ASP A 382 -20.01 -13.17 6.11
CA ASP A 382 -19.03 -14.23 5.76
C ASP A 382 -18.89 -14.52 4.24
N SER A 383 -19.17 -13.55 3.36
CA SER A 383 -19.20 -13.80 1.91
C SER A 383 -17.85 -13.48 1.24
N SER A 384 -17.22 -14.48 0.62
CA SER A 384 -16.08 -14.29 -0.30
C SER A 384 -16.51 -13.75 -1.68
N LYS A 385 -17.81 -13.58 -1.92
CA LYS A 385 -18.37 -13.11 -3.19
C LYS A 385 -18.39 -11.59 -3.22
N SER A 386 -18.11 -11.03 -4.41
CA SER A 386 -18.45 -9.64 -4.70
C SER A 386 -19.96 -9.44 -4.68
N SER A 387 -20.39 -8.24 -4.33
CA SER A 387 -21.78 -7.80 -4.48
C SER A 387 -21.86 -6.64 -5.45
N ILE A 388 -22.99 -6.55 -6.13
CA ILE A 388 -23.30 -5.48 -7.06
C ILE A 388 -24.14 -4.43 -6.32
N VAL A 389 -23.64 -3.21 -6.25
CA VAL A 389 -24.33 -2.07 -5.66
C VAL A 389 -24.77 -1.13 -6.77
N GLU A 390 -26.07 -0.85 -6.82
CA GLU A 390 -26.66 0.01 -7.84
C GLU A 390 -27.29 1.26 -7.21
N TYR A 391 -27.00 2.42 -7.80
CA TYR A 391 -27.52 3.71 -7.39
C TYR A 391 -28.45 4.23 -8.50
N PHE A 392 -29.73 4.45 -8.18
CA PHE A 392 -30.73 4.90 -9.15
C PHE A 392 -31.06 6.38 -8.96
N PHE A 393 -31.08 7.15 -10.05
CA PHE A 393 -31.32 8.60 -10.03
C PHE A 393 -32.64 9.02 -10.67
N TRP A 394 -33.32 8.10 -11.36
CA TRP A 394 -34.59 8.35 -12.04
C TRP A 394 -35.58 7.22 -11.77
N ARG A 395 -36.87 7.54 -11.69
CA ARG A 395 -37.94 6.53 -11.71
C ARG A 395 -38.23 6.18 -13.17
N GLY A 396 -38.10 4.90 -13.50
CA GLY A 396 -38.52 4.35 -14.80
C GLY A 396 -40.02 4.44 -15.01
#